data_AF-A0A077NSA0-F1
#
_entry.id   AF-A0A077NSA0-F1
#
_cell.length_a   1.000
_cell.length_b   1.000
_cell.length_c   1.000
_cell.angle_alpha   90.00
_cell.angle_beta   90.00
_cell.angle_gamma   90.00
#
_symmetry.space_group_name_H-M   'P 1'
#
loop_
_entity.id
_entity.type
_entity.pdbx_description
1 polymer ?
#
loop_
_entity_poly.entity_id
_entity_poly.type
_entity_poly.pdbx_seq_one_letter_code
_entity_poly.pdbx_strand_id
1 'polypeptide(L)'
;MQNYLKLLISCLLVSWMSYGYAQSTGGQIQFSGSIVDPGCQVVVSNTQANISCYRLGKSLTVKQIISTQKTIGEVMLPGNIGVSSVKWTDSQKRVAIINVDYF
;
A
#
# COMPACT_ATOMS: atom_id res chain seq x y z
N MET A 1 -53.79 56.10 12.43
CA MET A 1 -53.10 55.02 13.20
C MET A 1 -53.22 53.63 12.56
N GLN A 2 -54.39 53.22 12.06
CA GLN A 2 -54.62 51.86 11.54
C GLN A 2 -53.76 51.48 10.32
N ASN A 3 -53.44 52.41 9.41
CA ASN A 3 -52.60 52.13 8.24
C ASN A 3 -51.11 51.96 8.59
N TYR A 4 -50.63 52.63 9.65
CA TYR A 4 -49.27 52.46 10.15
C TYR A 4 -49.07 51.12 10.85
N LEU A 5 -50.10 50.64 11.55
CA LEU A 5 -50.10 49.31 12.17
C LEU A 5 -50.03 48.20 11.11
N LYS A 6 -50.78 48.34 10.01
CA LYS A 6 -50.73 47.41 8.87
C LYS A 6 -49.36 47.39 8.19
N LEU A 7 -48.71 48.55 8.04
CA LEU A 7 -47.35 48.65 7.51
C LEU A 7 -46.32 47.97 8.43
N LEU A 8 -46.41 48.18 9.75
CA LEU A 8 -45.54 47.53 10.72
C LEU A 8 -45.67 46.00 10.69
N ILE A 9 -46.89 45.49 10.65
CA ILE A 9 -47.16 44.04 10.56
C ILE A 9 -46.62 43.47 9.23
N SER A 10 -46.79 44.20 8.13
CA SER A 10 -46.25 43.79 6.84
C SER A 10 -44.72 43.71 6.84
N CYS A 11 -44.02 44.67 7.45
CA CYS A 11 -42.56 44.63 7.55
C CYS A 11 -42.08 43.46 8.43
N LEU A 12 -42.77 43.16 9.53
CA LEU A 12 -42.45 42.04 10.42
C LEU A 12 -42.61 40.67 9.75
N LEU A 13 -43.56 40.52 8.83
CA LEU A 13 -43.78 39.27 8.12
C LEU A 13 -42.72 39.01 7.03
N VAL A 14 -42.15 40.07 6.44
CA VAL A 14 -41.12 39.94 5.39
C VAL A 14 -39.73 39.64 5.97
N SER A 15 -39.49 39.96 7.24
CA SER A 15 -38.21 39.68 7.92
C SER A 15 -37.88 38.19 8.13
N TRP A 16 -38.83 37.26 7.98
CA TRP A 16 -38.56 35.82 8.07
C TRP A 16 -38.08 35.18 6.76
N MET A 17 -38.13 35.89 5.63
CA MET A 17 -37.68 35.36 4.34
C MET A 17 -36.15 35.38 4.16
N SER A 18 -35.41 36.04 5.06
CA SER A 18 -33.97 36.28 4.92
C SER A 18 -33.08 35.14 5.44
N TYR A 19 -33.65 34.08 6.04
CA TYR A 19 -32.89 33.03 6.74
C TYR A 19 -32.62 31.75 5.93
N GLY A 20 -32.89 31.75 4.62
CA GLY A 20 -32.86 30.53 3.80
C GLY A 20 -31.60 30.24 2.99
N TYR A 21 -30.58 31.12 2.98
CA TYR A 21 -29.43 30.96 2.09
C TYR A 21 -28.22 30.36 2.80
N ALA A 22 -28.24 29.03 2.98
CA ALA A 22 -27.04 28.27 3.36
C ALA A 22 -26.32 27.83 2.08
N GLN A 23 -25.38 28.64 1.60
CA GLN A 23 -24.51 28.24 0.49
C GLN A 23 -23.46 27.26 1.02
N SER A 24 -23.51 26.00 0.57
CA SER A 24 -22.46 25.02 0.88
C SER A 24 -21.16 25.47 0.23
N THR A 25 -20.29 26.11 1.01
CA THR A 25 -18.90 26.35 0.61
C THR A 25 -18.18 25.02 0.70
N GLY A 26 -18.21 24.24 -0.39
CA GLY A 26 -17.52 22.96 -0.47
C GLY A 26 -16.05 23.05 -0.03
N GLY A 27 -15.48 21.93 0.40
CA GLY A 27 -14.09 21.82 0.84
C GLY A 27 -13.23 20.96 -0.09
N GLN A 28 -11.93 20.88 0.21
CA GLN A 28 -11.00 20.00 -0.51
C GLN A 28 -11.06 18.58 0.06
N ILE A 29 -11.29 17.58 -0.80
CA ILE A 29 -11.07 16.18 -0.47
C ILE A 29 -9.69 15.79 -1.00
N GLN A 30 -8.80 15.36 -0.12
CA GLN A 30 -7.46 14.92 -0.49
C GLN A 30 -7.34 13.41 -0.26
N PHE A 31 -6.95 12.69 -1.31
CA PHE A 31 -6.60 11.28 -1.23
C PHE A 31 -5.08 11.15 -1.23
N SER A 32 -4.56 10.39 -0.27
CA SER A 32 -3.15 10.05 -0.19
C SER A 32 -2.97 8.55 -0.18
N GLY A 33 -1.96 8.06 -0.89
CA GLY A 33 -1.58 6.66 -0.92
C GLY A 33 -0.17 6.51 -1.49
N SER A 34 0.39 5.32 -1.35
CA SER A 34 1.66 4.95 -1.98
C SER A 34 1.44 3.76 -2.90
N ILE A 35 2.04 3.80 -4.08
CA ILE A 35 2.14 2.63 -4.96
C ILE A 35 3.38 1.86 -4.49
N VAL A 36 3.16 0.71 -3.88
CA VAL A 36 4.23 -0.18 -3.43
C VAL A 36 4.21 -1.46 -4.26
N ASP A 37 5.40 -1.90 -4.67
CA ASP A 37 5.53 -3.23 -5.25
C ASP A 37 5.33 -4.29 -4.16
N PRO A 38 4.59 -5.38 -4.43
CA PRO A 38 4.49 -6.46 -3.48
C PRO A 38 5.86 -7.13 -3.29
N GLY A 39 6.09 -7.65 -2.08
CA GLY A 39 7.23 -8.51 -1.82
C GLY A 39 7.21 -9.76 -2.70
N CYS A 40 8.39 -10.34 -2.93
CA CYS A 40 8.54 -11.60 -3.62
C CYS A 40 7.99 -12.76 -2.78
N GLN A 41 7.31 -13.69 -3.44
CA GLN A 41 6.87 -14.95 -2.86
C GLN A 41 8.02 -15.95 -2.89
N VAL A 42 8.34 -16.56 -1.75
CA VAL A 42 9.35 -17.62 -1.64
C VAL A 42 8.63 -18.94 -1.37
N VAL A 43 8.74 -19.89 -2.29
CA VAL A 43 8.21 -21.24 -2.14
C VAL A 43 9.36 -22.23 -2.13
N VAL A 44 9.54 -22.92 -1.00
CA VAL A 44 10.59 -23.92 -0.83
C VAL A 44 10.04 -25.31 -1.14
N SER A 45 10.76 -26.04 -1.99
CA SER A 45 10.48 -27.43 -2.33
C SER A 45 11.79 -28.22 -2.33
N ASN A 46 11.93 -29.14 -1.36
CA ASN A 46 13.15 -29.91 -1.13
C ASN A 46 14.39 -28.99 -0.96
N THR A 47 15.35 -29.09 -1.88
CA THR A 47 16.61 -28.34 -1.89
C THR A 47 16.57 -27.13 -2.82
N GLN A 48 15.39 -26.63 -3.18
CA GLN A 48 15.21 -25.49 -4.06
C GLN A 48 14.19 -24.50 -3.49
N ALA A 49 14.54 -23.22 -3.53
CA ALA A 49 13.62 -22.12 -3.29
C ALA A 49 13.28 -21.46 -4.63
N ASN A 50 12.00 -21.45 -4.97
CA ASN A 50 11.48 -20.68 -6.09
C ASN A 50 11.06 -19.30 -5.56
N ILE A 51 11.72 -18.25 -6.03
CA ILE A 51 11.47 -16.88 -5.61
C ILE A 51 10.79 -16.15 -6.77
N SER A 52 9.53 -15.81 -6.59
CA SER A 52 8.67 -15.18 -7.59
C SER A 52 8.38 -13.73 -7.21
N CYS A 53 8.77 -12.79 -8.05
CA CYS A 53 8.55 -11.36 -7.84
C CYS A 53 7.63 -10.81 -8.94
N TYR A 54 6.62 -10.03 -8.54
CA TYR A 54 5.79 -9.32 -9.49
C TYR A 54 6.47 -8.02 -9.90
N ARG A 55 6.81 -7.89 -11.19
CA ARG A 55 7.46 -6.72 -11.77
C ARG A 55 6.99 -6.49 -13.21
N LEU A 56 6.79 -5.23 -13.58
CA LEU A 56 6.40 -4.83 -14.94
C LEU A 56 5.15 -5.57 -15.46
N GLY A 57 4.18 -5.80 -14.57
CA GLY A 57 2.93 -6.50 -14.91
C GLY A 57 3.03 -8.03 -15.02
N LYS A 58 4.19 -8.63 -14.69
CA LYS A 58 4.45 -10.07 -14.83
C LYS A 58 5.05 -10.65 -13.56
N SER A 59 4.78 -11.93 -13.31
CA SER A 59 5.50 -12.70 -12.29
C SER A 59 6.77 -13.28 -12.90
N LEU A 60 7.92 -12.90 -12.37
CA LEU A 60 9.22 -13.42 -12.76
C LEU A 60 9.75 -14.31 -11.64
N THR A 61 10.29 -15.48 -11.99
CA THR A 61 10.75 -16.46 -10.99
C THR A 61 12.22 -16.79 -11.19
N VAL A 62 13.00 -16.75 -10.11
CA VAL A 62 14.36 -17.27 -10.04
C VAL A 62 14.41 -18.50 -9.14
N LYS A 63 15.30 -19.43 -9.47
CA LYS A 63 15.54 -20.63 -8.65
C LYS A 63 16.82 -20.46 -7.85
N GLN A 64 16.72 -20.58 -6.55
CA GLN A 64 17.85 -20.64 -5.64
C GLN A 64 18.00 -22.06 -5.13
N ILE A 65 19.17 -22.65 -5.32
CA ILE A 65 19.49 -23.96 -4.76
C ILE A 65 19.84 -23.78 -3.28
N ILE A 66 19.39 -24.69 -2.44
CA ILE A 66 19.72 -24.81 -1.01
C ILE A 66 20.51 -26.10 -0.85
N SER A 67 21.82 -25.99 -0.63
CA SER A 67 22.72 -27.15 -0.53
C SER A 67 23.44 -27.18 0.80
N THR A 68 23.46 -28.36 1.42
CA THR A 68 24.29 -28.64 2.59
C THR A 68 25.75 -28.87 2.21
N GLN A 69 26.01 -29.26 0.96
CA GLN A 69 27.33 -29.67 0.48
C GLN A 69 28.12 -28.52 -0.14
N LYS A 70 27.43 -27.54 -0.74
CA LYS A 70 28.05 -26.40 -1.40
C LYS A 70 27.53 -25.09 -0.81
N THR A 71 28.43 -24.17 -0.54
CA THR A 71 28.06 -22.78 -0.23
C THR A 71 27.52 -22.15 -1.50
N ILE A 72 26.27 -21.72 -1.45
CA ILE A 72 25.61 -21.04 -2.57
C ILE A 72 25.59 -19.57 -2.21
N GLY A 73 26.19 -18.77 -3.10
CA GLY A 73 26.25 -17.32 -2.93
C GLY A 73 24.88 -16.67 -3.06
N GLU A 74 24.89 -15.35 -3.03
CA GLU A 74 23.71 -14.54 -3.24
C GLU A 74 23.13 -14.75 -4.64
N VAL A 75 21.81 -14.75 -4.72
CA VAL A 75 21.07 -14.84 -5.98
C VAL A 75 20.32 -13.52 -6.17
N MET A 76 20.55 -12.88 -7.31
CA MET A 76 19.79 -11.68 -7.69
C MET A 76 18.31 -12.00 -7.83
N LEU A 77 17.46 -11.17 -7.20
CA LEU A 77 16.03 -11.24 -7.39
C LEU A 77 15.65 -10.78 -8.81
N PRO A 78 14.57 -11.34 -9.39
CA PRO A 78 14.08 -10.92 -10.68
C PRO A 78 13.86 -9.40 -10.77
N GLY A 79 14.39 -8.78 -11.82
CA GLY A 79 14.32 -7.34 -12.02
C GLY A 79 15.39 -6.54 -11.26
N ASN A 80 16.40 -7.19 -10.67
CA ASN A 80 17.52 -6.56 -9.95
C ASN A 80 17.06 -5.67 -8.77
N ILE A 81 16.03 -6.12 -8.07
CA ILE A 81 15.34 -5.36 -7.01
C ILE A 81 15.87 -5.68 -5.60
N GLY A 82 16.86 -6.55 -5.54
CA GLY A 82 17.38 -7.09 -4.31
C GLY A 82 18.14 -8.39 -4.52
N VAL A 83 18.53 -9.00 -3.41
CA VAL A 83 19.31 -10.23 -3.36
C VAL A 83 18.70 -11.21 -2.37
N SER A 84 18.88 -12.50 -2.66
CA SER A 84 18.49 -13.59 -1.77
C SER A 84 19.71 -14.39 -1.36
N SER A 85 19.89 -14.61 -0.06
CA SER A 85 20.99 -15.39 0.50
C SER A 85 20.48 -16.51 1.41
N VAL A 86 21.23 -17.61 1.47
CA VAL A 86 20.91 -18.75 2.34
C VAL A 86 21.95 -18.85 3.44
N LYS A 87 21.50 -18.85 4.69
CA LYS A 87 22.34 -19.02 5.87
C LYS A 87 21.88 -20.20 6.70
N TRP A 88 22.78 -21.12 7.00
CA TRP A 88 22.52 -22.23 7.92
C TRP A 88 22.55 -21.73 9.37
N THR A 89 21.62 -22.20 10.20
CA THR A 89 21.53 -21.80 11.62
C THR A 89 22.50 -22.55 12.52
N ASP A 90 22.93 -23.74 12.09
CA ASP A 90 23.85 -24.59 12.84
C ASP A 90 24.88 -25.29 11.92
N SER A 91 25.95 -25.81 12.53
CA SER A 91 27.01 -26.53 11.82
C SER A 91 26.55 -27.85 11.22
N GLN A 92 25.47 -28.43 11.73
CA GLN A 92 24.85 -29.65 11.22
C GLN A 92 23.95 -29.37 10.00
N LYS A 93 23.73 -28.10 9.64
CA LYS A 93 22.95 -27.64 8.49
C LYS A 93 21.54 -28.22 8.46
N ARG A 94 20.87 -28.26 9.61
CA ARG A 94 19.51 -28.82 9.75
C ARG A 94 18.42 -27.82 9.40
N VAL A 95 18.65 -26.55 9.72
CA VAL A 95 17.72 -25.45 9.44
C VAL A 95 18.48 -24.35 8.70
N ALA A 96 17.87 -23.84 7.64
CA ALA A 96 18.37 -22.72 6.85
C ALA A 96 17.38 -21.56 6.88
N ILE A 97 17.94 -20.36 6.90
CA ILE A 97 17.22 -19.09 6.77
C ILE A 97 17.50 -18.57 5.36
N ILE A 98 16.44 -18.24 4.64
CA ILE A 98 16.51 -17.53 3.36
C ILE A 98 16.28 -16.06 3.67
N ASN A 99 17.31 -15.23 3.54
CA ASN A 99 17.19 -13.78 3.68
C ASN A 99 16.90 -13.19 2.31
N VAL A 100 15.92 -12.29 2.25
CA VAL A 100 15.52 -11.58 1.03
C VAL A 100 15.64 -10.10 1.32
N ASP A 101 16.68 -9.49 0.77
CA ASP A 101 17.02 -8.09 0.99
C ASP A 101 16.66 -7.28 -0.25
N TYR A 102 15.80 -6.28 -0.09
CA TYR A 102 15.39 -5.37 -1.16
C TYR A 102 16.27 -4.11 -1.13
N PHE A 103 16.60 -3.58 -2.31
CA PHE A 103 17.33 -2.32 -2.46
C PHE A 103 16.42 -1.09 -2.30
#